data_AF-A0A2A4MWX5-F1
#
_entry.id   AF-A0A2A4MWX5-F1
#
_cell.length_a   1.000
_cell.length_b   1.000
_cell.length_c   1.000
_cell.angle_alpha   90.00
_cell.angle_beta   90.00
_cell.angle_gamma   90.00
#
_symmetry.space_group_name_H-M   'P 1'
#
loop_
_entity.id
_entity.type
_entity.pdbx_description
1 polymer ?
#
loop_
_entity_poly.entity_id
_entity_poly.type
_entity_poly.pdbx_seq_one_letter_code
_entity_poly.pdbx_strand_id
1 'polypeptide(L)' 'MIDPKLFDELSKKLASAVPSGIREVQADLEQQFLAMLQSRLGKLDLVTREQFDVQRGVLERTRSKVDALEEQLAELETLQ' A
#
# COMPACT_ATOMS: atom_id res chain seq x y z
N MET A 1 -2.37 -1.81 -0.11
CA MET A 1 -0.96 -1.88 -0.54
C MET A 1 -0.79 -0.98 -1.75
N ILE A 2 0.33 -0.28 -1.90
CA ILE A 2 0.61 0.44 -3.15
C ILE A 2 0.84 -0.62 -4.22
N ASP A 3 -0.07 -0.71 -5.18
CA ASP A 3 -0.07 -1.70 -6.24
C ASP A 3 1.03 -1.35 -7.26
N PRO A 4 1.87 -2.30 -7.71
CA PRO A 4 2.79 -2.10 -8.83
C PRO A 4 2.12 -1.48 -10.07
N LYS A 5 0.84 -1.81 -10.31
CA LYS A 5 0.05 -1.24 -11.41
C LYS A 5 -0.13 0.28 -11.30
N LEU A 6 -0.09 0.81 -10.09
CA LEU A 6 -0.21 2.24 -9.82
C LEU A 6 1.02 3.00 -10.32
N PHE A 7 2.21 2.38 -10.24
CA PHE A 7 3.43 2.92 -10.84
C PHE A 7 3.39 2.85 -12.37
N ASP A 8 2.94 1.73 -12.93
CA ASP A 8 2.80 1.59 -14.40
C ASP A 8 1.80 2.60 -15.00
N GLU A 9 0.68 2.85 -14.31
CA GLU A 9 -0.30 3.85 -14.73
C GLU A 9 0.25 5.28 -14.62
N LEU A 10 1.02 5.57 -13.57
CA LEU A 10 1.70 6.86 -13.42
C LEU A 10 2.73 7.07 -14.52
N SER A 11 3.54 6.06 -14.85
CA SER A 11 4.51 6.13 -15.95
C SER A 11 3.81 6.34 -17.30
N LYS A 12 2.70 5.66 -17.56
CA LYS A 12 1.90 5.84 -18.79
C LYS A 12 1.28 7.23 -18.89
N LYS A 13 0.73 7.76 -17.79
CA LYS A 13 0.17 9.12 -17.73
C LYS A 13 1.26 10.20 -17.89
N LEU A 14 2.46 9.92 -17.41
CA LEU A 14 3.59 10.81 -17.62
C LEU A 14 4.02 10.82 -19.09
N ALA A 15 4.17 9.63 -19.68
CA ALA A 15 4.55 9.47 -21.07
C ALA A 15 3.55 10.12 -22.04
N SER A 16 2.26 10.15 -21.70
CA SER A 16 1.22 10.83 -22.49
C SER A 16 1.17 12.35 -22.28
N ALA A 17 1.76 12.88 -21.21
CA ALA A 17 1.84 14.30 -20.93
C ALA A 17 3.09 14.97 -21.56
N VAL A 18 4.03 14.19 -22.11
CA VAL A 18 5.23 14.72 -22.80
C VAL A 18 4.87 15.14 -24.24
N PRO A 19 5.12 16.41 -24.64
CA PRO A 19 4.85 16.89 -25.99
C PRO A 19 5.60 16.08 -27.06
N SER A 20 4.94 15.85 -28.20
CA SER A 20 5.41 14.98 -29.29
C SER A 20 6.73 15.38 -29.95
N GLY A 21 7.25 16.58 -29.68
CA GLY A 21 8.54 17.07 -30.20
C GLY A 21 9.79 16.61 -29.42
N ILE A 22 9.64 15.88 -28.30
CA ILE A 22 10.73 15.58 -27.35
C ILE A 22 10.87 14.06 -27.11
N ARG A 23 10.63 13.22 -28.12
CA ARG A 23 10.73 11.76 -27.97
C ARG A 23 12.13 11.26 -27.59
N GLU A 24 13.19 11.92 -28.06
CA GLU A 24 14.57 11.52 -27.72
C GLU A 24 14.96 11.83 -26.26
N VAL A 25 14.29 12.77 -25.60
CA VAL A 25 14.53 13.12 -24.17
C VAL A 25 13.48 12.48 -23.25
N GLN A 26 12.56 11.69 -23.81
CA GLN A 26 11.48 11.02 -23.05
C GLN A 26 12.05 10.04 -22.01
N ALA A 27 13.05 9.25 -22.39
CA ALA A 27 13.66 8.27 -21.50
C ALA A 27 14.36 8.93 -20.30
N ASP A 28 15.10 10.02 -20.54
CA ASP A 28 15.78 10.77 -19.48
C ASP A 28 14.78 11.46 -18.53
N LEU A 29 13.69 12.02 -19.08
CA LEU A 29 12.61 12.61 -18.28
C LEU A 29 11.88 11.55 -17.43
N GLU A 30 11.64 10.37 -17.99
CA GLU A 30 11.02 9.25 -17.27
C GLU A 30 11.88 8.80 -16.09
N GLN A 31 13.19 8.65 -16.31
CA GLN A 31 14.14 8.30 -15.24
C GLN A 31 14.19 9.39 -14.14
N GLN A 32 14.26 10.66 -14.54
CA GLN A 32 14.28 11.78 -13.60
C GLN A 32 12.99 11.86 -12.78
N PHE A 33 11.84 11.58 -13.40
CA PHE A 33 10.55 11.55 -12.73
C PHE A 33 10.43 10.36 -11.76
N LEU A 34 10.84 9.16 -12.17
CA LEU A 34 10.89 7.98 -11.30
C LEU A 34 11.73 8.27 -10.05
N ALA A 35 12.92 8.85 -10.22
CA ALA A 35 13.78 9.24 -9.10
C ALA A 35 13.12 10.28 -8.19
N MET A 36 12.45 11.29 -8.76
CA MET A 36 11.71 12.29 -8.00
C MET A 36 10.52 11.68 -7.24
N LEU A 37 9.78 10.77 -7.86
CA LEU A 37 8.64 10.08 -7.25
C LEU A 37 9.11 9.17 -6.11
N GLN A 38 10.17 8.40 -6.32
CA GLN A 38 10.79 7.58 -5.28
C GLN A 38 11.25 8.44 -4.10
N SER A 39 11.90 9.59 -4.36
CA SER A 39 12.31 10.53 -3.32
C SER A 39 11.12 11.13 -2.55
N ARG A 40 10.01 11.44 -3.24
CA ARG A 40 8.80 11.99 -2.62
C ARG A 40 8.04 10.94 -1.82
N LEU A 41 7.90 9.73 -2.34
CA LEU A 41 7.28 8.61 -1.63
C LEU A 41 8.11 8.20 -0.41
N GLY A 42 9.43 8.21 -0.51
CA GLY A 42 10.32 7.98 0.65
C GLY A 42 10.25 9.06 1.73
N LYS A 43 9.68 10.24 1.43
CA LYS A 43 9.41 11.30 2.41
C LYS A 43 8.02 11.20 3.05
N LEU A 44 7.16 10.31 2.56
CA LEU A 44 5.91 9.99 3.25
C LEU A 44 6.24 9.06 4.43
N ASP A 45 5.46 9.13 5.51
CA ASP A 45 5.58 8.26 6.68
C ASP A 45 5.07 6.85 6.34
N LEU A 46 5.80 6.15 5.46
CA LEU A 46 5.47 4.83 4.98
C LEU A 46 5.98 3.78 5.96
N VAL A 47 5.10 2.87 6.37
CA VAL A 47 5.50 1.66 7.09
C VAL A 47 6.09 0.64 6.13
N THR A 48 7.07 -0.14 6.60
CA THR A 48 7.62 -1.23 5.80
C THR A 48 6.59 -2.33 5.60
N ARG A 49 6.78 -3.15 4.56
CA ARG A 49 5.91 -4.31 4.32
C ARG A 49 5.87 -5.24 5.54
N GLU A 50 7.02 -5.50 6.13
CA GLU A 50 7.15 -6.35 7.31
C GLU A 50 6.39 -5.79 8.51
N GLN A 51 6.53 -4.49 8.79
CA GLN A 51 5.77 -3.83 9.86
C GLN A 51 4.26 -3.92 9.64
N PHE A 52 3.80 -3.71 8.40
CA PHE A 52 2.39 -3.87 8.05
C PHE A 52 1.89 -5.30 8.29
N ASP A 53 2.64 -6.31 7.83
CA ASP A 53 2.26 -7.72 7.99
C ASP A 53 2.24 -8.12 9.47
N VAL A 54 3.17 -7.61 10.29
CA VAL A 54 3.16 -7.81 11.75
C VAL A 54 1.89 -7.22 12.37
N GLN A 55 1.54 -5.97 12.04
CA GLN A 55 0.34 -5.33 12.59
C GLN A 55 -0.94 -6.05 12.16
N ARG A 56 -0.98 -6.52 10.91
CA ARG A 56 -2.07 -7.36 10.41
C ARG A 56 -2.21 -8.64 11.24
N GLY A 57 -1.11 -9.33 11.53
CA GLY A 57 -1.14 -10.54 12.36
C GLY A 57 -1.62 -10.28 13.79
N VAL A 58 -1.23 -9.13 14.39
CA VAL A 58 -1.74 -8.70 15.71
C VAL A 58 -3.26 -8.50 15.65
N LEU A 59 -3.77 -7.86 14.60
CA LEU A 59 -5.19 -7.62 14.42
C LEU A 59 -5.97 -8.92 14.24
N GLU A 60 -5.49 -9.84 13.40
CA GLU A 60 -6.10 -11.15 13.17
C GLU A 60 -6.19 -11.95 14.48
N ARG A 61 -5.10 -11.99 15.27
CA ARG A 61 -5.10 -12.64 16.58
C ARG A 61 -6.07 -11.99 17.57
N THR A 62 -6.18 -10.67 17.55
CA THR A 62 -7.08 -9.95 18.45
C THR A 62 -8.53 -10.26 18.11
N ARG A 63 -8.89 -10.27 16.82
CA ARG A 63 -10.22 -10.65 16.36
C ARG A 63 -10.58 -12.08 16.78
N SER A 64 -9.70 -13.04 16.55
CA SER A 64 -9.92 -14.43 16.99
C SER A 64 -10.15 -14.55 18.50
N LYS A 65 -9.45 -13.75 19.31
CA LYS A 65 -9.70 -13.72 20.77
C LYS A 65 -11.05 -13.11 21.13
N VAL A 66 -11.48 -12.06 20.43
CA VAL A 66 -12.79 -11.44 20.63
C VAL A 66 -13.88 -12.45 20.29
N ASP A 67 -13.81 -13.09 19.12
CA ASP A 67 -14.78 -14.09 18.69
C ASP A 67 -14.92 -15.23 19.72
N ALA A 68 -13.79 -15.71 20.27
CA ALA A 68 -13.79 -16.76 21.30
C ALA A 68 -14.39 -16.29 22.65
N LEU A 69 -14.19 -15.02 23.02
CA LEU A 69 -14.81 -14.46 24.23
C LEU A 69 -16.31 -14.24 24.04
N GLU A 70 -16.74 -13.84 22.85
CA GLU A 70 -18.17 -13.71 22.50
C GLU A 70 -18.87 -15.08 22.56
N GLU A 71 -18.23 -16.15 22.08
CA GLU A 71 -18.75 -17.51 22.19
C GLU A 71 -18.90 -17.97 23.65
N GLN A 72 -17.86 -17.76 24.47
CA GLN A 72 -17.91 -18.07 25.90
C GLN A 72 -19.00 -17.28 26.62
N LEU A 73 -19.20 -16.01 26.25
CA LEU A 73 -20.24 -15.19 26.85
C LEU A 73 -21.63 -15.71 26.48
N ALA A 74 -21.86 -16.07 25.22
CA ALA A 74 -23.12 -16.65 24.78
C ALA A 74 -23.43 -17.97 25.51
N GLU A 75 -22.44 -18.84 25.69
CA GLU A 75 -22.61 -20.07 26.47
C GLU A 75 -23.04 -19.78 27.92
N LEU A 76 -22.38 -18.82 28.58
CA LEU A 76 -22.71 -18.42 29.95
C LEU A 76 -24.10 -17.77 30.06
N GLU A 77 -24.48 -16.94 29.09
CA GLU A 77 -25.80 -16.33 29.03
C GLU A 77 -26.91 -17.37 28.83
N THR A 78 -26.64 -18.49 28.14
CA THR A 78 -27.62 -19.59 27.98
C THR A 78 -27.75 -20.50 29.21
N LEU A 79 -26.78 -20.44 30.11
CA LEU A 79 -26.77 -21.18 31.39
C LEU A 79 -27.47 -20.42 32.53
N GLN A 80 -27.80 -19.14 32.33
CA GLN A 80 -28.59 -18.31 33.26
C GLN A 80 -30.09 -18.36 32.95
#